data_AF-A0A4Q3AIQ4-F1
#
_entry.id   AF-A0A4Q3AIQ4-F1
#
_cell.length_a   1.000
_cell.length_b   1.000
_cell.length_c   1.000
_cell.angle_alpha   90.00
_cell.angle_beta   90.00
_cell.angle_gamma   90.00
#
_symmetry.space_group_name_H-M   'P 1'
#
loop_
_entity.id
_entity.type
_entity.pdbx_description
1 polymer ?
#
loop_
_entity_poly.entity_id
_entity_poly.type
_entity_poly.pdbx_seq_one_letter_code
_entity_poly.pdbx_strand_id
1 'polypeptide(L)'
;MGPVHAQTGTVTTHPMNMDHATFAQLLRDWRERYGYSQRDAALELKVSKRSLENWEQERAMPQGFGLQAMLEIIQPKRSRK
;
A
#
# COMPACT_ATOMS: atom_id res chain seq x y z
N MET A 1 41.98 12.08 -1.76
CA MET A 1 41.13 10.92 -2.10
C MET A 1 40.36 10.56 -0.84
N GLY A 2 39.16 11.11 -0.69
CA GLY A 2 38.30 10.87 0.48
C GLY A 2 37.20 9.85 0.13
N PRO A 3 36.74 9.03 1.08
CA PRO A 3 35.68 8.06 0.82
C PRO A 3 34.36 8.80 0.61
N VAL A 4 33.67 8.52 -0.49
CA VAL A 4 32.30 8.98 -0.71
C VAL A 4 31.36 8.09 0.09
N HIS A 5 30.66 8.72 1.03
CA HIS A 5 29.78 8.05 1.97
C HIS A 5 28.63 7.36 1.23
N ALA A 6 28.31 6.15 1.68
CA ALA A 6 27.21 5.33 1.21
C ALA A 6 25.89 6.10 1.30
N GLN A 7 25.16 6.14 0.19
CA GLN A 7 23.80 6.65 0.12
C GLN A 7 22.86 5.60 0.74
N THR A 8 22.64 5.68 2.05
CA THR A 8 21.50 5.02 2.69
C THR A 8 20.26 5.84 2.34
N GLY A 9 19.56 5.43 1.28
CA GLY A 9 18.25 5.97 0.95
C GLY A 9 17.27 5.68 2.08
N THR A 10 16.95 6.69 2.87
CA THR A 10 15.86 6.64 3.85
C THR A 10 14.55 6.57 3.07
N VAL A 11 13.87 5.43 3.09
CA VAL A 11 12.47 5.30 2.66
C VAL A 11 11.61 6.06 3.67
N THR A 12 11.60 7.39 3.56
CA THR A 12 10.62 8.22 4.26
C THR A 12 9.33 8.14 3.46
N THR A 13 8.48 7.17 3.80
CA THR A 13 7.14 7.05 3.23
C THR A 13 6.27 8.20 3.76
N HIS A 14 6.42 9.39 3.18
CA HIS A 14 5.34 10.38 3.22
C HIS A 14 4.22 9.87 2.31
N PRO A 15 2.94 9.93 2.72
CA PRO A 15 1.81 9.49 1.89
C PRO A 15 1.69 10.24 0.55
N MET A 16 2.43 11.35 0.38
CA MET A 16 2.49 12.15 -0.85
C MET A 16 3.43 11.59 -1.94
N ASN A 17 4.22 10.55 -1.64
CA ASN A 17 5.14 9.91 -2.61
C ASN A 17 4.92 8.39 -2.70
N MET A 18 3.68 7.93 -2.50
CA MET A 18 3.34 6.52 -2.71
C MET A 18 3.16 6.23 -4.20
N ASP A 19 3.88 5.25 -4.71
CA ASP A 19 3.74 4.74 -6.07
C ASP A 19 2.83 3.51 -6.11
N HIS A 20 2.39 3.15 -7.33
CA HIS A 20 1.44 2.06 -7.54
C HIS A 20 1.97 0.71 -7.05
N ALA A 21 3.27 0.44 -7.24
CA ALA A 21 3.90 -0.81 -6.82
C ALA A 21 3.89 -0.98 -5.30
N THR A 22 4.28 0.07 -4.55
CA THR A 22 4.24 0.03 -3.08
C THR A 22 2.81 -0.15 -2.57
N PHE A 23 1.84 0.57 -3.13
CA PHE A 23 0.43 0.42 -2.74
C PHE A 23 -0.09 -0.99 -3.02
N ALA A 24 0.18 -1.53 -4.21
CA ALA A 24 -0.22 -2.87 -4.60
C ALA A 24 0.38 -3.95 -3.69
N GLN A 25 1.63 -3.78 -3.27
CA GLN A 25 2.26 -4.68 -2.31
C GLN A 25 1.60 -4.60 -0.93
N LEU A 26 1.38 -3.40 -0.40
CA LEU A 26 0.71 -3.21 0.89
C LEU A 26 -0.71 -3.80 0.90
N LEU A 27 -1.44 -3.64 -0.20
CA LEU A 27 -2.79 -4.18 -0.35
C LEU A 27 -2.78 -5.72 -0.36
N ARG A 28 -1.84 -6.33 -1.10
CA ARG A 28 -1.67 -7.79 -1.13
C ARG A 28 -1.26 -8.35 0.24
N ASP A 29 -0.28 -7.73 0.89
CA ASP A 29 0.20 -8.14 2.21
C ASP A 29 -0.92 -8.08 3.26
N TRP A 30 -1.72 -7.02 3.23
CA TRP A 30 -2.91 -6.90 4.07
C TRP A 30 -3.90 -8.03 3.76
N ARG A 31 -4.24 -8.24 2.48
CA ARG A 31 -5.17 -9.32 2.08
C ARG A 31 -4.70 -10.69 2.57
N GLU A 32 -3.43 -11.01 2.38
CA GLU A 32 -2.84 -12.29 2.76
C GLU A 32 -2.78 -12.47 4.29
N ARG A 33 -2.43 -11.41 5.03
CA ARG A 33 -2.42 -11.44 6.51
C ARG A 33 -3.78 -11.83 7.10
N TYR A 34 -4.86 -11.37 6.48
CA TYR A 34 -6.22 -11.66 6.94
C TYR A 34 -6.85 -12.88 6.25
N GLY A 35 -6.13 -13.54 5.33
CA GLY A 35 -6.62 -14.72 4.61
C GLY A 35 -7.76 -14.42 3.62
N TYR A 36 -7.87 -13.18 3.15
CA TYR A 36 -8.95 -12.79 2.25
C TYR A 36 -8.68 -13.23 0.80
N SER A 37 -9.73 -13.69 0.11
CA SER A 37 -9.72 -13.72 -1.35
C SER A 37 -9.85 -12.29 -1.91
N GLN A 38 -9.56 -12.07 -3.19
CA GLN A 38 -9.82 -10.76 -3.82
C GLN A 38 -11.29 -10.32 -3.70
N ARG A 39 -12.23 -11.28 -3.70
CA ARG A 39 -13.65 -10.95 -3.55
C ARG A 39 -13.94 -10.46 -2.13
N ASP A 40 -13.41 -11.16 -1.12
CA ASP A 40 -13.66 -10.82 0.28
C ASP A 40 -12.97 -9.51 0.67
N ALA A 41 -11.74 -9.29 0.22
CA ALA A 41 -11.03 -8.04 0.38
C ALA A 41 -11.79 -6.85 -0.22
N ALA A 42 -12.37 -7.02 -1.41
CA ALA A 42 -13.15 -5.98 -2.04
C ALA A 42 -14.43 -5.65 -1.26
N LEU A 43 -15.09 -6.67 -0.68
CA LEU A 43 -16.25 -6.48 0.20
C LEU A 43 -15.86 -5.75 1.49
N GLU A 44 -14.75 -6.15 2.11
CA GLU A 44 -14.24 -5.53 3.34
C GLU A 44 -13.89 -4.05 3.12
N LEU A 45 -13.21 -3.74 2.00
CA LEU A 45 -12.87 -2.36 1.62
C LEU A 45 -14.04 -1.59 1.00
N LYS A 46 -15.19 -2.24 0.78
CA LYS A 46 -16.39 -1.67 0.13
C LYS A 46 -16.12 -1.09 -1.27
N VAL A 47 -15.28 -1.79 -2.04
CA VAL A 47 -14.94 -1.44 -3.43
C VAL A 47 -15.38 -2.56 -4.37
N SER A 48 -15.39 -2.28 -5.68
CA SER A 48 -15.62 -3.35 -6.64
C SER A 48 -14.42 -4.31 -6.68
N LYS A 49 -14.67 -5.61 -6.92
CA LYS A 49 -13.59 -6.60 -7.14
C LYS A 49 -12.64 -6.12 -8.26
N ARG A 50 -13.18 -5.51 -9.31
CA ARG A 50 -12.39 -5.00 -10.43
C ARG A 50 -11.46 -3.86 -10.03
N SER A 51 -11.91 -2.98 -9.14
CA SER A 51 -11.07 -1.91 -8.58
C SER A 51 -9.91 -2.51 -7.78
N LEU A 52 -10.21 -3.45 -6.87
CA LEU A 52 -9.19 -4.15 -6.10
C LEU A 52 -8.16 -4.84 -7.00
N GLU A 53 -8.63 -5.58 -8.02
CA GLU A 53 -7.75 -6.26 -8.97
C GLU A 53 -6.86 -5.30 -9.76
N ASN A 54 -7.41 -4.18 -10.24
CA ASN A 54 -6.62 -3.15 -10.94
C ASN A 54 -5.56 -2.53 -10.03
N TRP A 55 -5.87 -2.38 -8.74
CA TRP A 55 -4.93 -1.87 -7.75
C TRP A 55 -3.81 -2.86 -7.45
N GLU A 56 -4.14 -4.14 -7.23
CA GLU A 56 -3.12 -5.19 -7.02
C GLU A 56 -2.24 -5.42 -8.27
N GLN A 57 -2.76 -5.15 -9.47
CA GLN A 57 -2.01 -5.21 -10.73
C GLN A 57 -1.30 -3.89 -11.10
N GLU A 58 -1.27 -2.91 -10.19
CA GLU A 58 -0.58 -1.62 -10.37
C GLU A 58 -1.16 -0.76 -11.52
N ARG A 59 -2.30 -1.16 -12.10
CA ARG A 59 -2.96 -0.45 -13.21
C ARG A 59 -3.64 0.85 -12.76
N ALA A 60 -3.98 0.95 -11.48
CA ALA A 60 -4.59 2.13 -10.88
C ALA A 60 -4.26 2.17 -9.38
N MET A 61 -4.53 3.31 -8.75
CA MET A 61 -4.44 3.49 -7.31
C MET A 61 -5.50 4.53 -6.88
N PRO A 62 -6.12 4.41 -5.69
CA PRO A 62 -6.91 5.49 -5.12
C PRO A 62 -6.11 6.79 -5.08
N GLN A 63 -6.78 7.94 -5.17
CA GLN A 63 -6.13 9.25 -5.20
C GLN A 63 -6.65 10.14 -4.07
N GLY A 64 -5.85 11.12 -3.65
CA GLY A 64 -6.21 12.10 -2.63
C GLY A 64 -6.71 11.45 -1.33
N PHE A 65 -7.86 11.91 -0.83
CA PHE A 65 -8.47 11.38 0.40
C PHE A 65 -8.78 9.88 0.34
N GLY A 66 -9.07 9.33 -0.84
CA GLY A 66 -9.31 7.90 -1.01
C GLY A 66 -8.06 7.07 -0.73
N LEU A 67 -6.88 7.57 -1.11
CA LEU A 67 -5.61 6.91 -0.81
C LEU A 67 -5.35 6.92 0.70
N GLN A 68 -5.51 8.07 1.34
CA GLN A 68 -5.29 8.19 2.78
C GLN A 68 -6.20 7.24 3.57
N ALA A 69 -7.51 7.20 3.25
CA ALA A 69 -8.45 6.32 3.92
C ALA A 69 -8.11 4.84 3.74
N MET A 70 -7.65 4.43 2.54
CA MET A 70 -7.21 3.06 2.32
C MET A 70 -5.97 2.72 3.15
N LEU A 71 -5.00 3.64 3.23
CA LEU A 71 -3.77 3.42 3.99
C LEU A 71 -4.02 3.27 5.49
N GLU A 72 -5.00 3.97 6.06
CA GLU A 72 -5.39 3.79 7.47
C GLU A 72 -5.90 2.39 7.79
N ILE A 73 -6.44 1.68 6.79
CA ILE A 73 -6.98 0.32 6.92
C ILE A 73 -5.88 -0.72 6.67
N ILE A 74 -5.14 -0.56 5.57
CA ILE A 74 -4.25 -1.63 5.08
C ILE A 74 -2.81 -1.53 5.62
N GLN A 75 -2.37 -0.36 6.10
CA GLN A 75 -1.02 -0.27 6.65
C GLN A 75 -0.92 -1.02 7.99
N PRO A 76 0.16 -1.78 8.21
CA PRO A 76 0.44 -2.32 9.53
C PRO A 76 0.57 -1.16 10.52
N LYS A 77 -0.28 -1.12 11.54
CA LYS A 77 -0.12 -0.18 12.65
C LYS A 77 1.26 -0.40 13.24
N ARG A 78 2.14 0.60 13.11
CA ARG A 78 3.49 0.56 13.70
C ARG A 78 3.29 0.50 15.22
N SER A 79 3.34 -0.69 15.80
CA SER A 79 3.42 -0.84 17.26
C SER A 79 4.65 -0.09 17.73
N ARG A 80 4.43 1.08 18.35
CA ARG A 80 5.47 1.81 19.05
C ARG A 80 5.85 0.94 20.25
N LYS A 81 7.02 0.31 20.18
CA LYS A 81 7.63 -0.36 21.33
C LYS A 81 8.25 0.70 22.24
#